data_AF-I0K271-F1
#
_entry.id   AF-I0K271-F1
#
_cell.length_a   1.000
_cell.length_b   1.000
_cell.length_c   1.000
_cell.angle_alpha   90.00
_cell.angle_beta   90.00
_cell.angle_gamma   90.00
#
_symmetry.space_group_name_H-M   'P 1'
#
loop_
_entity.id
_entity.type
_entity.pdbx_description
1 polymer ?
#
loop_
_entity_poly.entity_id
_entity_poly.type
_entity_poly.pdbx_seq_one_letter_code
_entity_poly.pdbx_strand_id
1 'polypeptide(L)'
;MNLLKSALTVQPGKQFELGGNQRGAFAVQARNVGNVPVTLAERRADGQVVWLGTFRPGDAQTIRFSAGSAALVRNTAPSPAQLMLVVTGAKDGLSMAERTPQTP
;
A
#
# COMPACT_ATOMS: atom_id res chain seq x y z
N MET A 1 1.07 14.08 17.49
CA MET A 1 1.42 13.65 16.12
C MET A 1 1.36 12.12 16.14
N ASN A 2 0.32 11.54 15.54
CA ASN A 2 -0.01 10.13 15.76
C ASN A 2 0.48 9.29 14.57
N LEU A 3 1.21 8.22 14.88
CA LEU A 3 1.99 7.41 13.97
C LEU A 3 1.44 5.98 13.97
N LEU A 4 1.02 5.46 12.82
CA LEU A 4 0.61 4.06 12.72
C LEU A 4 1.77 3.27 12.11
N LYS A 5 2.45 2.45 12.92
CA LYS A 5 3.47 1.50 12.46
C LYS A 5 2.83 0.12 12.32
N SER A 6 2.89 -0.46 11.13
CA SER A 6 2.37 -1.80 10.88
C SER A 6 3.40 -2.65 10.15
N ALA A 7 3.56 -3.90 10.59
CA ALA A 7 4.22 -4.94 9.83
C ALA A 7 3.15 -5.61 8.95
N LEU A 8 3.20 -5.31 7.65
CA LEU A 8 2.30 -5.85 6.66
C LEU A 8 2.91 -7.12 6.05
N THR A 9 2.17 -8.22 6.13
CA THR A 9 2.42 -9.41 5.32
C THR A 9 1.42 -9.43 4.17
N VAL A 10 1.91 -9.56 2.93
CA VAL A 10 1.05 -9.77 1.75
C VAL A 10 1.30 -11.17 1.22
N GLN A 11 0.28 -12.02 1.28
CA GLN A 11 0.40 -13.41 0.84
C GLN A 11 0.68 -13.52 -0.67
N PRO A 12 1.28 -14.63 -1.15
CA PRO A 12 1.47 -14.86 -2.58
C PRO A 12 0.18 -14.67 -3.38
N GLY A 13 0.26 -13.91 -4.47
CA GLY A 13 -0.88 -13.62 -5.34
C GLY A 13 -1.94 -12.68 -4.74
N LYS A 14 -1.74 -12.15 -3.53
CA LYS A 14 -2.65 -11.20 -2.90
C LYS A 14 -2.25 -9.75 -3.16
N GLN A 15 -3.21 -8.87 -2.90
CA GLN A 15 -3.04 -7.43 -2.91
C GLN A 15 -3.55 -6.84 -1.60
N PHE A 16 -2.73 -6.02 -0.97
CA PHE A 16 -3.16 -5.20 0.14
C PHE A 16 -3.59 -3.81 -0.36
N GLU A 17 -4.65 -3.28 0.23
CA GLU A 17 -5.20 -1.96 -0.06
C GLU A 17 -5.25 -1.12 1.22
N LEU A 18 -4.72 0.09 1.14
CA LEU A 18 -4.63 1.06 2.23
C LEU A 18 -5.23 2.40 1.82
N GLY A 19 -6.27 2.84 2.52
CA GLY A 19 -7.01 4.08 2.21
C GLY A 19 -8.30 3.82 1.41
N GLY A 20 -8.79 4.86 0.74
CA GLY A 20 -9.92 4.82 -0.17
C GLY A 20 -11.14 5.64 0.26
N ASN A 21 -11.30 5.96 1.55
CA ASN A 21 -12.47 6.72 2.05
C ASN A 21 -12.12 7.91 2.94
N GLN A 22 -10.82 8.20 3.10
CA GLN A 22 -10.37 9.33 3.90
C GLN A 22 -10.70 10.67 3.23
N ARG A 23 -11.16 11.65 4.03
CA ARG A 23 -11.52 13.01 3.56
C ARG A 23 -10.32 13.93 3.31
N GLY A 24 -9.12 13.55 3.76
CA GLY A 24 -7.90 14.34 3.61
C GLY A 24 -6.75 13.51 3.01
N ALA A 25 -5.67 14.19 2.62
CA ALA A 25 -4.47 13.52 2.14
C ALA A 25 -3.78 12.72 3.25
N PHE A 26 -3.05 11.69 2.86
CA PHE A 26 -2.22 10.89 3.76
C PHE A 26 -0.89 10.55 3.09
N ALA A 27 0.10 10.20 3.91
CA ALA A 27 1.40 9.75 3.43
C ALA A 27 1.76 8.40 4.05
N VAL A 28 2.37 7.55 3.24
CA VAL A 28 2.85 6.23 3.63
C VAL A 28 4.35 6.18 3.43
N GLN A 29 5.09 5.97 4.51
CA GLN A 29 6.48 5.54 4.41
C GLN A 29 6.46 4.01 4.39
N ALA A 30 6.86 3.43 3.28
CA ALA A 30 6.94 1.98 3.11
C ALA A 30 8.41 1.58 3.04
N ARG A 31 8.75 0.47 3.70
CA ARG A 31 10.01 -0.23 3.52
C ARG A 31 9.74 -1.70 3.25
N ASN A 32 10.28 -2.24 2.17
CA ASN A 32 10.26 -3.68 1.95
C ASN A 32 11.35 -4.34 2.82
N VAL A 33 10.92 -5.07 3.84
CA VAL A 33 11.81 -5.77 4.78
C VAL A 33 11.85 -7.28 4.53
N GLY A 34 11.07 -7.76 3.55
CA GLY A 34 11.09 -9.14 3.11
C GLY A 34 12.19 -9.41 2.08
N ASN A 35 12.14 -10.60 1.49
CA ASN A 35 13.10 -11.09 0.50
C ASN A 35 12.52 -11.16 -0.93
N VAL A 36 11.26 -10.76 -1.13
CA VAL A 36 10.61 -10.72 -2.44
C VAL A 36 10.18 -9.30 -2.84
N PRO A 37 10.17 -8.98 -4.15
CA PRO A 37 9.65 -7.71 -4.62
C PRO A 37 8.11 -7.65 -4.56
N VAL A 38 7.56 -6.44 -4.45
CA VAL A 38 6.12 -6.16 -4.63
C VAL A 38 5.92 -5.06 -5.67
N THR A 39 4.75 -5.00 -6.29
CA THR A 39 4.38 -3.87 -7.14
C THR A 39 3.51 -2.89 -6.37
N LEU A 40 3.78 -1.60 -6.54
CA LEU A 40 3.00 -0.51 -5.95
C LEU A 40 2.18 0.19 -7.03
N ALA A 41 0.93 0.50 -6.69
CA ALA A 41 0.06 1.35 -7.48
C ALA A 41 -0.79 2.26 -6.59
N GLU A 42 -1.29 3.35 -7.15
CA GLU A 42 -2.30 4.21 -6.54
C GLU A 42 -3.63 3.97 -7.26
N ARG A 43 -4.69 3.67 -6.51
CA ARG A 43 -6.07 3.82 -6.99
C ARG A 43 -6.55 5.20 -6.57
N ARG A 44 -6.74 6.10 -7.52
CA ARG A 44 -7.23 7.46 -7.26
C ARG A 44 -8.72 7.46 -6.94
N ALA A 45 -9.22 8.59 -6.44
CA ALA A 45 -10.62 8.75 -6.04
C ALA A 45 -11.60 8.56 -7.22
N ASP A 46 -11.16 8.82 -8.45
CA ASP A 46 -11.92 8.58 -9.69
C ASP A 46 -11.88 7.10 -10.15
N GLY A 47 -11.19 6.23 -9.41
CA GLY A 47 -11.02 4.82 -9.73
C GLY A 47 -9.83 4.52 -10.66
N GLN A 48 -9.13 5.53 -11.19
CA GLN A 48 -7.96 5.32 -12.04
C GLN A 48 -6.84 4.63 -11.24
N VAL A 49 -6.26 3.57 -11.80
CA VAL A 49 -5.09 2.89 -11.22
C VAL A 49 -3.82 3.36 -11.91
N VAL A 50 -2.90 3.93 -11.15
CA VAL A 50 -1.60 4.43 -11.63
C VAL A 50 -0.49 3.58 -11.04
N TRP A 51 0.32 2.97 -11.90
CA TRP A 51 1.49 2.19 -11.47
C TRP A 51 2.59 3.13 -10.94
N LEU A 52 3.09 2.82 -9.74
CA LEU A 52 4.10 3.64 -9.06
C LEU A 52 5.51 3.03 -9.11
N GLY A 53 5.60 1.72 -9.35
CA GLY A 53 6.89 1.04 -9.43
C GLY A 53 6.89 -0.38 -8.87
N THR A 54 8.06 -1.00 -8.98
CA THR A 54 8.39 -2.23 -8.25
C THR A 54 9.25 -1.88 -7.04
N PHE A 55 8.87 -2.42 -5.89
CA PHE A 55 9.52 -2.21 -4.60
C PHE A 55 10.30 -3.46 -4.22
N ARG A 56 11.62 -3.41 -4.40
CA ARG A 56 12.54 -4.52 -4.19
C ARG A 56 12.87 -4.68 -2.71
N PRO A 57 13.38 -5.86 -2.29
CA PRO A 57 13.92 -6.04 -0.95
C PRO A 57 14.90 -4.93 -0.56
N GLY A 58 14.67 -4.30 0.59
CA GLY A 58 15.49 -3.19 1.09
C GLY A 58 15.03 -1.80 0.67
N ASP A 59 14.19 -1.68 -0.37
CA ASP A 59 13.70 -0.38 -0.84
C ASP A 59 12.85 0.31 0.22
N ALA A 60 12.98 1.64 0.31
CA ALA A 60 12.20 2.50 1.18
C ALA A 60 11.81 3.79 0.47
N GLN A 61 10.55 4.22 0.64
CA GLN A 61 10.00 5.37 -0.06
C GLN A 61 8.85 5.95 0.76
N THR A 62 8.72 7.27 0.71
CA THR A 62 7.53 7.98 1.18
C THR A 62 6.67 8.35 -0.01
N ILE A 63 5.42 7.91 -0.01
CA ILE A 63 4.43 8.21 -1.06
C ILE A 63 3.30 9.02 -0.43
N ARG A 64 2.88 10.07 -1.13
CA ARG A 64 1.74 10.91 -0.74
C ARG A 64 0.54 10.57 -1.61
N PHE A 65 -0.60 10.42 -0.96
CA PHE A 65 -1.86 10.06 -1.58
C PHE A 65 -2.90 11.15 -1.29
N SER A 66 -3.70 11.47 -2.31
CA SER A 66 -4.77 12.46 -2.17
C SER A 66 -5.95 11.91 -1.36
N ALA A 67 -6.90 12.77 -0.99
CA ALA A 67 -8.17 12.34 -0.40
C ALA A 67 -8.86 11.31 -1.31
N GLY A 68 -9.52 10.31 -0.70
CA GLY A 68 -10.18 9.20 -1.41
C GLY A 68 -9.27 8.24 -2.18
N SER A 69 -7.96 8.48 -2.24
CA SER A 69 -7.02 7.58 -2.93
C SER A 69 -6.64 6.39 -2.04
N ALA A 70 -6.21 5.29 -2.66
CA ALA A 70 -5.76 4.09 -1.97
C ALA A 70 -4.41 3.60 -2.52
N ALA A 71 -3.51 3.18 -1.63
CA ALA A 71 -2.29 2.49 -2.00
C ALA A 71 -2.60 1.00 -2.23
N LEU A 72 -2.16 0.47 -3.36
CA LEU A 72 -2.26 -0.95 -3.71
C LEU A 72 -0.87 -1.57 -3.66
N VAL A 73 -0.69 -2.60 -2.83
CA VAL A 73 0.56 -3.37 -2.72
C VAL A 73 0.28 -4.79 -3.16
N ARG A 74 0.78 -5.19 -4.32
CA ARG A 74 0.53 -6.53 -4.87
C ARG A 74 1.79 -7.39 -4.81
N ASN A 75 1.64 -8.60 -4.30
CA ASN A 75 2.68 -9.61 -4.27
C ASN A 75 2.44 -10.63 -5.39
N THR A 76 3.29 -10.62 -6.42
CA THR A 76 3.26 -11.60 -7.51
C THR A 76 4.29 -12.72 -7.34
N ALA A 77 5.10 -12.68 -6.27
CA ALA A 77 6.08 -13.70 -5.97
C ALA A 77 5.42 -14.95 -5.34
N PRO A 78 6.05 -16.14 -5.42
CA PRO A 78 5.55 -17.37 -4.81
C PRO A 78 5.78 -17.44 -3.28
N SER A 79 6.26 -16.36 -2.65
CA SER A 79 6.53 -16.29 -1.21
C SER A 79 5.91 -15.03 -0.60
N PRO A 80 5.56 -15.04 0.70
CA PRO A 80 4.98 -13.88 1.36
C PRO A 80 5.91 -12.66 1.30
N ALA A 81 5.35 -11.49 0.99
CA ALA A 81 6.07 -10.23 1.06
C ALA A 81 5.90 -9.62 2.45
N GLN A 82 6.93 -8.91 2.93
CA GLN A 82 6.90 -8.23 4.22
C GLN A 82 7.26 -6.76 4.05
N LEU A 83 6.39 -5.87 4.50
CA LEU A 83 6.61 -4.44 4.48
C LEU A 83 6.44 -3.83 5.87
N MET A 84 7.30 -2.88 6.21
CA MET A 84 7.05 -1.97 7.31
C MET A 84 6.39 -0.71 6.75
N LEU A 85 5.21 -0.39 7.27
CA LEU A 85 4.45 0.79 6.88
C LEU A 85 4.35 1.77 8.03
N VAL A 86 4.53 3.04 7.71
CA VAL A 86 4.29 4.17 8.60
C VAL A 86 3.29 5.09 7.92
N VAL A 87 2.11 5.24 8.51
CA VAL A 87 1.04 6.09 7.95
C VAL A 87 0.91 7.38 8.76
N THR A 88 0.84 8.50 8.05
CA THR A 88 0.64 9.85 8.62
C THR A 88 -0.42 10.61 7.80
N GLY A 89 -1.01 11.66 8.40
CA GLY A 89 -2.06 12.47 7.76
C GLY A 89 -3.47 12.05 8.16
N ALA A 90 -4.43 12.21 7.25
CA ALA A 90 -5.83 11.91 7.54
C ALA A 90 -6.04 10.41 7.79
N LYS A 91 -6.58 10.08 8.96
CA LYS A 91 -6.85 8.70 9.40
C LYS A 91 -8.34 8.36 9.46
N ASP A 92 -9.20 9.37 9.48
CA ASP A 92 -10.65 9.17 9.60
C ASP A 92 -11.18 8.64 8.26
N GLY A 93 -11.83 7.48 8.29
CA GLY A 93 -12.25 6.76 7.08
C GLY A 93 -11.14 5.98 6.37
N LEU A 94 -9.94 5.89 6.95
CA LEU A 94 -8.86 5.09 6.37
C LEU A 94 -9.11 3.60 6.63
N SER A 95 -9.20 2.80 5.56
CA SER A 95 -9.40 1.35 5.61
C SER A 95 -8.14 0.57 5.24
N MET A 96 -8.05 -0.66 5.74
CA MET A 96 -7.01 -1.63 5.40
C MET A 96 -7.67 -2.96 5.07
N ALA A 97 -7.34 -3.54 3.91
CA ALA A 97 -7.86 -4.84 3.52
C ALA A 97 -6.85 -5.60 2.65
N GLU A 98 -6.69 -6.90 2.89
CA GLU A 98 -6.10 -7.80 1.90
C GLU A 98 -7.22 -8.34 0.99
N ARG A 99 -6.97 -8.32 -0.31
CA ARG A 99 -7.90 -8.75 -1.35
C ARG A 99 -7.19 -9.71 -2.31
N THR A 100 -7.97 -10.60 -2.90
CA THR A 100 -7.54 -11.28 -4.13
C THR A 100 -7.68 -10.26 -5.27
N PRO A 101 -6.62 -10.00 -6.06
CA PRO A 101 -6.73 -9.14 -7.23
C PRO A 101 -7.84 -9.67 -8.14
N GLN A 102 -8.82 -8.85 -8.50
CA GLN A 102 -9.74 -9.19 -9.57
C GLN A 102 -8.92 -9.18 -10.87
N THR A 103 -8.86 -10.32 -11.56
CA THR A 103 -8.44 -10.35 -12.97
C THR A 103 -9.42 -9.49 -13.77
N PRO A 104 -8.95 -8.67 -14.72
CA PRO A 104 -9.85 -8.01 -15.66
C PRO A 104 -10.68 -9.02 -16.44
#